data_AF-A0A6G9XRI9-F1
#
_entry.id   AF-A0A6G9XRI9-F1
#
_cell.length_a   1.000
_cell.length_b   1.000
_cell.length_c   1.000
_cell.angle_alpha   90.00
_cell.angle_beta   90.00
_cell.angle_gamma   90.00
#
_symmetry.space_group_name_H-M   'P 1'
#
loop_
_entity.id
_entity.type
_entity.pdbx_description
1 polymer ?
#
loop_
_entity_poly.entity_id
_entity_poly.type
_entity_poly.pdbx_seq_one_letter_code
_entity_poly.pdbx_strand_id
1 'polypeptide(L)'
;MVAHNDVVHEGRRVPVPLGPDSLTWKIFGSLYFAPSGLFLGMVQNMHPGLGAGVEYHSQIQDEFYQRVLRSAYPIVGVVFDGPRAERTAREIVDYHRTIKGRDERGRRYHALDPGTFYWAHAVFFVQTLRAGELFMGGLTPAQREQLWREQYQWYEMYGMSMRVVPKSWPEFQEYWNDMCENVLEPTKAAWEVYRLAERAPVPPFPIVNMLPEPLWNRLVRPAGARFYQFVTIGLCDPAIRRTMGFDWTERDQFWFERWCALFTAMNRLTPDEIRYFFPRIRAGRRRARGARPATLPPPEAPELLWPAPQDRDDPKHYCPVHADHGSTPVTRFRQLTGF
;
A
#
# COMPACT_ATOMS: atom_id res chain seq x y z
N MET A 1 22.13 45.19 -28.00
CA MET A 1 20.77 44.69 -27.78
C MET A 1 20.85 43.18 -27.74
N VAL A 2 20.79 42.60 -26.53
CA VAL A 2 20.87 41.16 -26.32
C VAL A 2 19.44 40.62 -26.39
N ALA A 3 19.21 39.67 -27.30
CA ALA A 3 17.95 38.97 -27.44
C ALA A 3 17.68 38.13 -26.17
N HIS A 4 16.53 38.33 -25.55
CA HIS A 4 16.03 37.47 -24.49
C HIS A 4 15.47 36.19 -25.14
N ASN A 5 16.06 35.04 -24.78
CA ASN A 5 15.47 33.74 -25.02
C ASN A 5 14.22 33.60 -24.16
N ASP A 6 13.07 33.50 -24.80
CA ASP A 6 11.85 33.00 -24.19
C ASP A 6 12.04 31.53 -23.82
N VAL A 7 12.23 31.27 -22.52
CA VAL A 7 12.12 29.93 -21.97
C VAL A 7 10.65 29.55 -22.04
N VAL A 8 10.30 28.73 -23.04
CA VAL A 8 9.01 28.06 -23.12
C VAL A 8 8.85 27.24 -21.85
N HIS A 9 7.97 27.68 -20.95
CA HIS A 9 7.47 26.84 -19.88
C HIS A 9 6.71 25.67 -20.52
N GLU A 10 7.37 24.52 -20.64
CA GLU A 10 6.72 23.24 -20.94
C GLU A 10 5.55 23.08 -19.96
N GLY A 11 4.32 23.23 -20.46
CA GLY A 11 3.12 23.13 -19.64
C GLY A 11 3.12 21.79 -18.91
N ARG A 12 3.00 21.83 -17.58
CA ARG A 12 2.95 20.63 -16.74
C ARG A 12 1.90 19.68 -17.32
N ARG A 13 2.35 18.55 -17.88
CA ARG A 13 1.47 17.48 -18.37
C ARG A 13 0.59 17.02 -17.21
N VAL A 14 -0.72 17.08 -17.38
CA VAL A 14 -1.67 16.60 -16.36
C VAL A 14 -1.49 15.08 -16.24
N PRO A 15 -1.18 14.55 -15.04
CA PRO A 15 -1.06 13.11 -14.83
C PRO A 15 -2.35 12.38 -15.22
N VAL A 16 -2.22 11.25 -15.91
CA VAL A 16 -3.37 10.45 -16.34
C VAL A 16 -3.61 9.36 -15.29
N PRO A 17 -4.80 9.23 -14.70
CA PRO A 17 -5.07 8.18 -13.72
C PRO A 17 -5.10 6.79 -14.36
N LEU A 18 -4.78 5.76 -13.57
CA LEU A 18 -4.95 4.36 -13.98
C LEU A 18 -6.45 4.03 -14.16
N GLY A 19 -6.73 3.04 -15.03
CA GLY A 19 -8.09 2.63 -15.38
C GLY A 19 -8.27 1.10 -15.43
N PRO A 20 -9.46 0.62 -15.83
CA PRO A 20 -9.81 -0.82 -15.77
C PRO A 20 -8.91 -1.73 -16.61
N ASP A 21 -8.23 -1.19 -17.63
CA ASP A 21 -7.30 -1.96 -18.46
C ASP A 21 -5.94 -2.18 -17.78
N SER A 22 -5.63 -1.42 -16.74
CA SER A 22 -4.37 -1.52 -15.99
C SER A 22 -4.25 -2.85 -15.25
N LEU A 23 -3.02 -3.39 -15.22
CA LEU A 23 -2.69 -4.56 -14.42
C LEU A 23 -2.62 -4.22 -12.94
N THR A 24 -2.10 -3.05 -12.58
CA THR A 24 -2.14 -2.49 -11.23
C THR A 24 -3.58 -2.47 -10.71
N TRP A 25 -4.56 -2.03 -11.50
CA TRP A 25 -5.99 -2.09 -11.13
C TRP A 25 -6.50 -3.49 -10.81
N LYS A 26 -6.06 -4.49 -11.58
CA LYS A 26 -6.50 -5.89 -11.43
C LYS A 26 -5.80 -6.57 -10.24
N ILE A 27 -4.52 -6.24 -10.03
CA ILE A 27 -3.67 -6.90 -9.03
C ILE A 27 -3.80 -6.22 -7.67
N PHE A 28 -3.53 -4.91 -7.59
CA PHE A 28 -3.56 -4.14 -6.34
C PHE A 28 -4.95 -4.11 -5.71
N GLY A 29 -6.00 -4.16 -6.55
CA GLY A 29 -7.38 -4.19 -6.09
C GLY A 29 -7.84 -5.53 -5.51
N SER A 30 -7.08 -6.60 -5.72
CA SER A 30 -7.50 -7.97 -5.41
C SER A 30 -7.32 -8.30 -3.92
N LEU A 31 -8.26 -9.04 -3.34
CA LEU A 31 -8.13 -9.67 -2.02
C LEU A 31 -6.82 -10.47 -1.89
N TYR A 32 -6.34 -11.05 -2.99
CA TYR A 32 -5.10 -11.84 -3.02
C TYR A 32 -3.82 -11.00 -2.94
N PHE A 33 -3.95 -9.67 -2.91
CA PHE A 33 -2.87 -8.77 -2.53
C PHE A 33 -2.61 -8.80 -1.01
N ALA A 34 -3.65 -9.02 -0.20
CA ALA A 34 -3.60 -8.92 1.25
C ALA A 34 -2.54 -9.81 1.95
N PRO A 35 -2.29 -11.07 1.52
CA PRO A 35 -1.25 -11.92 2.12
C PRO A 35 0.15 -11.28 2.12
N SER A 36 0.42 -10.35 1.20
CA SER A 36 1.71 -9.65 1.09
C SER A 36 1.79 -8.33 1.86
N GLY A 37 0.74 -7.94 2.60
CA GLY A 37 0.70 -6.65 3.30
C GLY A 37 1.77 -6.48 4.38
N LEU A 38 2.14 -7.57 5.06
CA LEU A 38 3.19 -7.57 6.07
C LEU A 38 4.58 -7.34 5.44
N PHE A 39 4.83 -7.95 4.29
CA PHE A 39 6.02 -7.69 3.46
C PHE A 39 6.14 -6.22 3.07
N LEU A 40 5.07 -5.62 2.55
CA LEU A 40 5.04 -4.20 2.18
C LEU A 40 5.46 -3.30 3.34
N GLY A 41 4.77 -3.43 4.47
CA GLY A 41 5.01 -2.55 5.61
C GLY A 41 6.40 -2.76 6.20
N MET A 42 6.86 -4.01 6.31
CA MET A 42 8.20 -4.31 6.85
C MET A 42 9.29 -3.72 5.94
N VAL A 43 9.27 -4.02 4.64
CA VAL A 43 10.33 -3.62 3.70
C VAL A 43 10.35 -2.10 3.45
N GLN A 44 9.19 -1.44 3.46
CA GLN A 44 9.16 0.03 3.48
C GLN A 44 9.94 0.58 4.68
N ASN A 45 9.67 0.06 5.87
CA ASN A 45 10.25 0.57 7.12
C ASN A 45 11.70 0.13 7.37
N MET A 46 12.24 -0.81 6.58
CA MET A 46 13.68 -1.10 6.59
C MET A 46 14.51 0.09 6.07
N HIS A 47 13.92 0.99 5.27
CA HIS A 47 14.61 2.22 4.89
C HIS A 47 14.71 3.15 6.11
N PRO A 48 15.92 3.60 6.51
CA PRO A 48 16.11 4.34 7.77
C PRO A 48 15.23 5.57 7.95
N GLY A 49 15.07 6.38 6.90
CA GLY A 49 14.20 7.56 6.93
C GLY A 49 12.70 7.24 7.14
N LEU A 50 12.20 6.12 6.59
CA LEU A 50 10.81 5.69 6.79
C LEU A 50 10.67 5.08 8.17
N GLY A 51 11.60 4.21 8.56
CA GLY A 51 11.61 3.59 9.88
C GLY A 51 11.58 4.63 11.00
N ALA A 52 12.41 5.68 10.90
CA ALA A 52 12.41 6.79 11.85
C ALA A 52 11.12 7.62 11.79
N GLY A 53 10.58 7.89 10.60
CA GLY A 53 9.30 8.58 10.45
C GLY A 53 8.15 7.84 11.13
N VAL A 54 8.13 6.51 11.02
CA VAL A 54 7.16 5.67 11.70
C VAL A 54 7.41 5.61 13.20
N GLU A 55 8.65 5.38 13.64
CA GLU A 55 8.96 5.28 15.07
C GLU A 55 8.61 6.54 15.84
N TYR A 56 8.91 7.73 15.30
CA TYR A 56 8.75 8.99 16.02
C TYR A 56 7.44 9.72 15.74
N HIS A 57 6.69 9.36 14.69
CA HIS A 57 5.46 10.05 14.31
C HIS A 57 4.27 9.11 14.12
N SER A 58 4.33 7.85 14.58
CA SER A 58 3.21 6.92 14.46
C SER A 58 2.97 6.04 15.66
N GLN A 59 1.71 5.99 16.10
CA GLN A 59 1.23 5.06 17.13
C GLN A 59 0.82 3.73 16.48
N ILE A 60 1.79 2.87 16.15
CA ILE A 60 1.50 1.53 15.61
C ILE A 60 0.89 0.61 16.68
N GLN A 61 1.33 0.76 17.93
CA GLN A 61 1.04 -0.21 18.97
C GLN A 61 -0.38 -0.08 19.53
N ASP A 62 -0.95 1.13 19.55
CA ASP A 62 -2.27 1.40 20.15
C ASP A 62 -3.42 1.41 19.12
N GLU A 63 -3.13 1.61 17.82
CA GLU A 63 -4.13 1.75 16.73
C GLU A 63 -3.94 0.70 15.61
N PHE A 64 -3.78 -0.58 15.93
CA PHE A 64 -3.41 -1.65 14.98
C PHE A 64 -4.19 -1.64 13.64
N TYR A 65 -5.51 -1.86 13.70
CA TYR A 65 -6.36 -1.91 12.50
C TYR A 65 -6.68 -0.51 12.00
N GLN A 66 -6.86 0.44 12.92
CA GLN A 66 -7.19 1.82 12.60
C GLN A 66 -6.11 2.42 11.71
N ARG A 67 -4.83 2.41 12.10
CA ARG A 67 -3.75 3.02 11.31
C ARG A 67 -3.57 2.36 9.94
N VAL A 68 -3.50 1.03 9.88
CA VAL A 68 -3.25 0.30 8.61
C VAL A 68 -4.44 0.43 7.66
N LEU A 69 -5.66 0.19 8.14
CA LEU A 69 -6.85 0.22 7.29
C LEU A 69 -7.28 1.65 6.95
N ARG A 70 -7.07 2.64 7.82
CA ARG A 70 -7.31 4.08 7.54
C ARG A 70 -6.45 4.55 6.38
N SER A 71 -5.15 4.28 6.43
CA SER A 71 -4.21 4.69 5.39
C SER A 71 -4.49 4.02 4.04
N ALA A 72 -5.10 2.82 4.04
CA ALA A 72 -5.46 2.13 2.81
C ALA A 72 -6.46 2.91 1.95
N TYR A 73 -7.36 3.71 2.53
CA TYR A 73 -8.36 4.48 1.76
C TYR A 73 -7.74 5.47 0.77
N PRO A 74 -6.92 6.45 1.19
CA PRO A 74 -6.30 7.36 0.24
C PRO A 74 -5.31 6.63 -0.71
N ILE A 75 -4.55 5.64 -0.23
CA ILE A 75 -3.59 4.88 -1.07
C ILE A 75 -4.30 4.17 -2.22
N VAL A 76 -5.36 3.42 -1.91
CA VAL A 76 -6.25 2.80 -2.90
C VAL A 76 -6.90 3.88 -3.77
N GLY A 77 -7.26 5.01 -3.19
CA GLY A 77 -7.87 6.12 -3.92
C GLY A 77 -7.01 6.64 -5.06
N VAL A 78 -5.69 6.72 -4.90
CA VAL A 78 -4.80 7.13 -6.01
C VAL A 78 -4.93 6.21 -7.22
N VAL A 79 -5.15 4.91 -7.01
CA VAL A 79 -5.35 3.96 -8.11
C VAL A 79 -6.80 4.01 -8.61
N PHE A 80 -7.79 4.08 -7.72
CA PHE A 80 -9.20 3.80 -8.05
C PHE A 80 -10.13 5.01 -8.11
N ASP A 81 -9.67 6.24 -7.85
CA ASP A 81 -10.54 7.43 -7.84
C ASP A 81 -10.74 8.07 -9.22
N GLY A 82 -10.02 7.60 -10.24
CA GLY A 82 -10.17 8.07 -11.62
C GLY A 82 -9.87 9.57 -11.72
N PRO A 83 -10.80 10.42 -12.19
CA PRO A 83 -10.58 11.87 -12.31
C PRO A 83 -10.15 12.57 -11.00
N ARG A 84 -10.43 11.97 -9.83
CA ARG A 84 -10.02 12.51 -8.52
C ARG A 84 -8.66 12.02 -8.03
N ALA A 85 -8.05 11.05 -8.70
CA ALA A 85 -6.83 10.39 -8.23
C ALA A 85 -5.66 11.36 -7.99
N GLU A 86 -5.50 12.41 -8.82
CA GLU A 86 -4.45 13.41 -8.60
C GLU A 86 -4.67 14.17 -7.30
N ARG A 87 -5.91 14.60 -7.03
CA ARG A 87 -6.27 15.26 -5.77
C ARG A 87 -5.98 14.33 -4.59
N THR A 88 -6.44 13.08 -4.64
CA THR A 88 -6.19 12.09 -3.59
C THR A 88 -4.69 11.86 -3.37
N ALA A 89 -3.89 11.85 -4.43
CA ALA A 89 -2.44 11.73 -4.31
C ALA A 89 -1.80 12.95 -3.65
N ARG A 90 -2.30 14.17 -3.93
CA ARG A 90 -1.84 15.40 -3.26
C ARG A 90 -2.20 15.43 -1.78
N GLU A 91 -3.37 14.92 -1.40
CA GLU A 91 -3.73 14.76 0.01
C GLU A 91 -2.72 13.87 0.75
N ILE A 92 -2.28 12.77 0.13
CA ILE A 92 -1.21 11.92 0.71
C ILE A 92 0.07 12.74 0.92
N VAL A 93 0.50 13.53 -0.07
CA VAL A 93 1.69 14.39 0.07
C VAL A 93 1.51 15.38 1.23
N ASP A 94 0.31 15.95 1.39
CA ASP A 94 0.01 16.89 2.46
C ASP A 94 0.12 16.25 3.85
N TYR A 95 -0.34 15.00 4.03
CA TYR A 95 -0.19 14.26 5.29
C TYR A 95 1.29 14.08 5.70
N HIS A 96 2.22 14.11 4.76
CA HIS A 96 3.64 13.85 5.02
C HIS A 96 4.47 15.13 5.24
N ARG A 97 3.89 16.34 5.15
CA ARG A 97 4.63 17.62 5.21
C ARG A 97 5.36 17.87 6.53
N THR A 98 4.81 17.39 7.63
CA THR A 98 5.35 17.65 8.97
C THR A 98 6.13 16.47 9.53
N ILE A 99 6.22 15.36 8.80
CA ILE A 99 6.94 14.15 9.19
C ILE A 99 8.41 14.29 8.83
N LYS A 100 9.22 14.72 9.80
CA LYS A 100 10.66 14.96 9.66
C LYS A 100 11.34 14.92 11.01
N GLY A 101 12.66 14.74 11.02
CA GLY A 101 13.42 14.73 12.26
C GLY A 101 14.84 14.23 12.08
N ARG A 102 15.37 13.64 13.14
CA ARG A 102 16.61 12.87 13.13
C ARG A 102 16.36 11.49 13.72
N ASP A 103 17.04 10.48 13.19
CA ASP A 103 16.98 9.13 13.76
C ASP A 103 17.92 8.96 14.96
N GLU A 104 17.94 7.77 15.56
CA GLU A 104 18.79 7.42 16.71
C GLU A 104 20.30 7.61 16.44
N ARG A 105 20.73 7.60 15.16
CA ARG A 105 22.12 7.83 14.74
C ARG A 105 22.37 9.29 14.36
N GLY A 106 21.38 10.16 14.52
CA GLY A 106 21.46 11.58 14.20
C GLY A 106 21.27 11.91 12.71
N ARG A 107 20.94 10.95 11.84
CA ARG A 107 20.69 11.19 10.40
C ARG A 107 19.39 11.98 10.24
N ARG A 108 19.41 13.05 9.45
CA ARG A 108 18.19 13.82 9.15
C ARG A 108 17.29 13.00 8.21
N TYR A 109 15.99 13.06 8.44
CA TYR A 109 15.00 12.51 7.52
C TYR A 109 13.83 13.48 7.33
N HIS A 110 13.18 13.36 6.18
CA HIS A 110 11.92 14.04 5.86
C HIS A 110 11.09 13.10 4.98
N ALA A 111 9.81 12.89 5.28
CA ALA A 111 8.99 11.95 4.53
C ALA A 111 8.83 12.34 3.05
N LEU A 112 8.79 13.64 2.77
CA LEU A 112 8.81 14.22 1.41
C LEU A 112 10.21 14.40 0.79
N ASP A 113 11.26 13.85 1.38
CA ASP A 113 12.51 13.70 0.63
C ASP A 113 12.26 12.80 -0.59
N PRO A 114 12.67 13.18 -1.82
CA PRO A 114 12.31 12.44 -3.02
C PRO A 114 12.68 10.96 -2.99
N GLY A 115 13.89 10.62 -2.52
CA GLY A 115 14.34 9.22 -2.44
C GLY A 115 13.54 8.43 -1.42
N THR A 116 13.33 9.01 -0.24
CA THR A 116 12.50 8.44 0.83
C THR A 116 11.07 8.17 0.33
N PHE A 117 10.42 9.16 -0.27
CA PHE A 117 9.05 9.03 -0.77
C PHE A 117 8.96 8.02 -1.92
N TYR A 118 9.93 8.02 -2.84
CA TYR A 118 9.97 7.06 -3.93
C TYR A 118 10.20 5.63 -3.45
N TRP A 119 11.02 5.39 -2.42
CA TRP A 119 11.15 4.05 -1.84
C TRP A 119 9.81 3.48 -1.39
N ALA A 120 8.98 4.27 -0.68
CA ALA A 120 7.65 3.83 -0.28
C ALA A 120 6.84 3.32 -1.48
N HIS A 121 6.85 4.08 -2.59
CA HIS A 121 6.17 3.72 -3.83
C HIS A 121 6.78 2.50 -4.54
N ALA A 122 8.11 2.42 -4.60
CA ALA A 122 8.82 1.30 -5.21
C ALA A 122 8.45 -0.04 -4.55
N VAL A 123 8.27 -0.07 -3.22
CA VAL A 123 7.82 -1.28 -2.53
C VAL A 123 6.37 -1.64 -2.91
N PHE A 124 5.47 -0.67 -3.11
CA PHE A 124 4.12 -0.95 -3.65
C PHE A 124 4.19 -1.59 -5.04
N PHE A 125 5.07 -1.08 -5.89
CA PHE A 125 5.28 -1.65 -7.22
C PHE A 125 5.82 -3.08 -7.14
N VAL A 126 6.87 -3.34 -6.35
CA VAL A 126 7.43 -4.71 -6.20
C VAL A 126 6.41 -5.67 -5.60
N GLN A 127 5.63 -5.23 -4.62
CA GLN A 127 4.56 -6.04 -4.06
C GLN A 127 3.50 -6.38 -5.13
N THR A 128 3.11 -5.40 -5.95
CA THR A 128 2.17 -5.62 -7.07
C THR A 128 2.75 -6.59 -8.09
N LEU A 129 4.02 -6.43 -8.46
CA LEU A 129 4.73 -7.35 -9.34
C LEU A 129 4.71 -8.79 -8.77
N ARG A 130 5.14 -8.96 -7.51
CA ARG A 130 5.18 -10.26 -6.82
C ARG A 130 3.80 -10.90 -6.71
N ALA A 131 2.77 -10.13 -6.37
CA ALA A 131 1.41 -10.64 -6.32
C ALA A 131 0.94 -11.14 -7.69
N GLY A 132 1.25 -10.40 -8.76
CA GLY A 132 1.00 -10.83 -10.14
C GLY A 132 1.71 -12.13 -10.50
N GLU A 133 3.00 -12.22 -10.17
CA GLU A 133 3.84 -13.38 -10.50
C GLU A 133 3.46 -14.63 -9.71
N LEU A 134 3.21 -14.49 -8.41
CA LEU A 134 3.10 -15.62 -7.49
C LEU A 134 1.66 -16.02 -7.19
N PHE A 135 0.73 -15.06 -7.14
CA PHE A 135 -0.65 -15.32 -6.69
C PHE A 135 -1.68 -15.21 -7.81
N MET A 136 -1.29 -14.76 -9.01
CA MET A 136 -2.23 -14.52 -10.12
C MET A 136 -1.91 -15.30 -11.39
N GLY A 137 -1.09 -16.35 -11.28
CA GLY A 137 -0.80 -17.27 -12.38
C GLY A 137 0.36 -16.84 -13.29
N GLY A 138 1.20 -15.91 -12.85
CA GLY A 138 2.39 -15.47 -13.57
C GLY A 138 2.15 -14.22 -14.42
N LEU A 139 3.25 -13.59 -14.83
CA LEU A 139 3.25 -12.43 -15.73
C LEU A 139 4.12 -12.72 -16.96
N THR A 140 3.61 -12.34 -18.13
CA THR A 140 4.43 -12.31 -19.34
C THR A 140 5.41 -11.13 -19.30
N PRO A 141 6.49 -11.14 -20.11
CA PRO A 141 7.40 -10.00 -20.21
C PRO A 141 6.68 -8.68 -20.55
N ALA A 142 5.70 -8.72 -21.45
CA ALA A 142 4.90 -7.55 -21.80
C ALA A 142 4.04 -7.03 -20.63
N GLN A 143 3.52 -7.93 -19.79
CA GLN A 143 2.78 -7.56 -18.58
C GLN A 143 3.69 -6.94 -17.51
N ARG A 144 4.92 -7.43 -17.37
CA ARG A 144 5.92 -6.82 -16.48
C ARG A 144 6.26 -5.39 -16.92
N GLU A 145 6.53 -5.21 -18.22
CA GLU A 145 6.78 -3.89 -18.80
C GLU A 145 5.56 -2.96 -18.68
N GLN A 146 4.35 -3.49 -18.80
CA GLN A 146 3.13 -2.73 -18.53
C GLN A 146 3.06 -2.28 -17.06
N LEU A 147 3.27 -3.18 -16.09
CA LEU A 147 3.29 -2.80 -14.67
C LEU A 147 4.37 -1.76 -14.36
N TRP A 148 5.53 -1.87 -14.99
CA TRP A 148 6.60 -0.89 -14.88
C TRP A 148 6.18 0.50 -15.38
N ARG A 149 5.50 0.59 -16.52
CA ARG A 149 4.97 1.88 -17.00
C ARG A 149 3.83 2.39 -16.12
N GLU A 150 3.02 1.51 -15.56
CA GLU A 150 1.92 1.87 -14.67
C GLU A 150 2.39 2.39 -13.31
N GLN A 151 3.50 1.87 -12.76
CA GLN A 151 4.04 2.43 -11.51
C GLN A 151 4.51 3.88 -11.71
N TYR A 152 5.07 4.17 -12.88
CA TYR A 152 5.42 5.52 -13.31
C TYR A 152 4.21 6.45 -13.33
N GLN A 153 3.17 6.03 -14.05
CA GLN A 153 1.91 6.76 -14.17
C GLN A 153 1.26 6.99 -12.80
N TRP A 154 1.32 6.01 -11.90
CA TRP A 154 0.85 6.17 -10.52
C TRP A 154 1.72 7.19 -9.77
N TYR A 155 3.05 7.08 -9.83
CA TYR A 155 3.93 7.99 -9.09
C TYR A 155 3.77 9.47 -9.52
N GLU A 156 3.54 9.72 -10.82
CA GLU A 156 3.28 11.06 -11.35
C GLU A 156 2.09 11.75 -10.69
N MET A 157 1.08 10.99 -10.22
CA MET A 157 -0.09 11.54 -9.55
C MET A 157 0.26 12.31 -8.27
N TYR A 158 1.28 11.86 -7.53
CA TYR A 158 1.76 12.56 -6.32
C TYR A 158 2.42 13.89 -6.67
N GLY A 159 2.87 14.04 -7.92
CA GLY A 159 3.77 15.07 -8.45
C GLY A 159 4.87 15.49 -7.49
N MET A 160 5.51 14.46 -6.94
CA MET A 160 6.85 14.51 -6.39
C MET A 160 7.88 14.58 -7.53
N SER A 161 9.16 14.75 -7.18
CA SER A 161 10.23 14.79 -8.18
C SER A 161 10.37 13.44 -8.89
N MET A 162 10.25 13.43 -10.22
CA MET A 162 10.50 12.24 -11.05
C MET A 162 11.99 11.91 -11.21
N ARG A 163 12.91 12.77 -10.74
CA ARG A 163 14.37 12.61 -10.96
C ARG A 163 14.96 11.36 -10.31
N VAL A 164 14.33 10.88 -9.23
CA VAL A 164 14.76 9.70 -8.48
C VAL A 164 14.13 8.40 -8.98
N VAL A 165 13.21 8.49 -9.94
CA VAL A 165 12.53 7.32 -10.50
C VAL A 165 13.43 6.73 -11.60
N PRO A 166 13.86 5.46 -11.51
CA PRO A 166 14.66 4.78 -12.54
C PRO A 166 13.91 4.76 -13.87
N LYS A 167 14.53 5.05 -15.02
CA LYS A 167 13.82 5.33 -16.30
C LYS A 167 13.43 4.10 -17.11
N SER A 168 13.94 2.94 -16.72
CA SER A 168 13.71 1.68 -17.40
C SER A 168 13.63 0.53 -16.41
N TRP A 169 13.06 -0.59 -16.83
CA TRP A 169 13.00 -1.79 -16.00
C TRP A 169 14.39 -2.26 -15.53
N PRO A 170 15.44 -2.31 -16.38
CA PRO A 170 16.79 -2.62 -15.92
C PRO A 170 17.33 -1.66 -14.85
N GLU A 171 17.17 -0.35 -15.03
CA GLU A 171 17.59 0.65 -14.02
C GLU A 171 16.82 0.46 -12.71
N PHE A 172 15.55 0.04 -12.78
CA PHE A 172 14.79 -0.28 -11.57
C PHE A 172 15.33 -1.49 -10.84
N GLN A 173 15.72 -2.55 -11.57
CA GLN A 173 16.32 -3.72 -10.96
C GLN A 173 17.64 -3.35 -10.27
N GLU A 174 18.47 -2.51 -10.89
CA GLU A 174 19.69 -1.98 -10.28
C GLU A 174 19.38 -1.18 -9.02
N TYR A 175 18.44 -0.23 -9.09
CA TYR A 175 17.98 0.54 -7.93
C TYR A 175 17.47 -0.35 -6.78
N TRP A 176 16.61 -1.32 -7.09
CA TRP A 176 16.05 -2.22 -6.07
C TRP A 176 17.13 -3.07 -5.40
N ASN A 177 18.08 -3.60 -6.19
CA ASN A 177 19.18 -4.38 -5.68
C ASN A 177 20.11 -3.54 -4.79
N ASP A 178 20.45 -2.32 -5.21
CA ASP A 178 21.26 -1.39 -4.41
C ASP A 178 20.58 -1.06 -3.08
N MET A 179 19.27 -0.76 -3.11
CA MET A 179 18.49 -0.54 -1.89
C MET A 179 18.60 -1.74 -0.96
N CYS A 180 18.34 -2.95 -1.47
CA CYS A 180 18.32 -4.18 -0.66
C CYS A 180 19.69 -4.57 -0.09
N GLU A 181 20.78 -4.33 -0.82
CA GLU A 181 22.14 -4.72 -0.40
C GLU A 181 22.83 -3.64 0.44
N ASN A 182 22.56 -2.35 0.17
CA ASN A 182 23.39 -1.25 0.69
C ASN A 182 22.65 -0.23 1.56
N VAL A 183 21.31 -0.15 1.49
CA VAL A 183 20.56 0.94 2.15
C VAL A 183 19.65 0.44 3.28
N LEU A 184 19.00 -0.70 3.08
CA LEU A 184 18.03 -1.22 4.04
C LEU A 184 18.71 -1.68 5.33
N GLU A 185 18.09 -1.33 6.46
CA GLU A 185 18.54 -1.69 7.81
C GLU A 185 17.42 -2.47 8.54
N PRO A 186 17.76 -3.32 9.52
CA PRO A 186 16.77 -3.98 10.36
C PRO A 186 16.23 -3.00 11.42
N THR A 187 15.59 -1.93 10.98
CA THR A 187 15.08 -0.87 11.86
C THR A 187 14.07 -1.42 12.88
N LYS A 188 13.93 -0.74 14.01
CA LYS A 188 12.91 -1.09 15.02
C LYS A 188 11.51 -1.09 14.41
N ALA A 189 11.17 -0.09 13.59
CA ALA A 189 9.89 -0.01 12.90
C ALA A 189 9.64 -1.21 11.96
N ALA A 190 10.66 -1.69 11.24
CA ALA A 190 10.53 -2.88 10.39
C ALA A 190 10.19 -4.13 11.24
N TRP A 191 10.87 -4.32 12.37
CA TRP A 191 10.59 -5.42 13.30
C TRP A 191 9.22 -5.31 13.97
N GLU A 192 8.82 -4.11 14.38
CA GLU A 192 7.49 -3.87 14.95
C GLU A 192 6.39 -4.18 13.93
N VAL A 193 6.59 -3.79 12.66
CA VAL A 193 5.67 -4.17 11.59
C VAL A 193 5.69 -5.68 11.35
N TYR A 194 6.84 -6.34 11.30
CA TYR A 194 6.90 -7.80 11.13
C TYR A 194 6.19 -8.57 12.26
N ARG A 195 6.28 -8.10 13.50
CA ARG A 195 5.62 -8.70 14.67
C ARG A 195 4.18 -8.24 14.86
N LEU A 196 3.70 -7.33 14.02
CA LEU A 196 2.34 -6.81 14.05
C LEU A 196 1.32 -7.98 14.06
N ALA A 197 1.49 -8.96 13.17
CA ALA A 197 0.57 -10.10 13.08
C ALA A 197 0.42 -10.91 14.39
N GLU A 198 1.42 -10.90 15.28
CA GLU A 198 1.38 -11.57 16.59
C GLU A 198 0.43 -10.89 17.58
N ARG A 199 0.19 -9.58 17.38
CA ARG A 199 -0.61 -8.72 18.26
C ARG A 199 -1.95 -8.33 17.65
N ALA A 200 -2.30 -8.88 16.49
CA ALA A 200 -3.55 -8.57 15.81
C ALA A 200 -4.77 -8.83 16.73
N PRO A 201 -5.56 -7.79 17.09
CA PRO A 201 -6.80 -8.00 17.84
C PRO A 201 -7.81 -8.76 16.97
N VAL A 202 -8.93 -9.20 17.56
CA VAL A 202 -10.02 -9.79 16.76
C VAL A 202 -10.47 -8.74 15.72
N PRO A 203 -10.43 -9.04 14.41
CA PRO A 203 -10.90 -8.12 13.39
C PRO A 203 -12.36 -7.72 13.69
N PRO A 204 -12.74 -6.44 13.51
CA PRO A 204 -14.11 -5.98 13.71
C PRO A 204 -15.07 -6.44 12.59
N PHE A 205 -14.77 -7.55 11.93
CA PHE A 205 -15.65 -8.14 10.93
C PHE A 205 -16.73 -8.97 11.64
N PRO A 206 -18.02 -8.78 11.30
CA PRO A 206 -19.14 -9.36 12.06
C PRO A 206 -19.01 -10.86 12.31
N ILE A 207 -18.58 -11.63 11.30
CA ILE A 207 -18.44 -13.09 11.39
C ILE A 207 -17.27 -13.52 12.29
N VAL A 208 -16.16 -12.78 12.24
CA VAL A 208 -14.95 -13.09 13.02
C VAL A 208 -15.13 -12.68 14.47
N ASN A 209 -15.89 -11.61 14.73
CA ASN A 209 -16.25 -11.17 16.07
C ASN A 209 -17.21 -12.12 16.80
N MET A 210 -17.82 -13.09 16.10
CA MET A 210 -18.59 -14.17 16.72
C MET A 210 -17.71 -15.31 17.24
N LEU A 211 -16.41 -15.34 16.93
CA LEU A 211 -15.50 -16.36 17.45
C LEU A 211 -15.21 -16.09 18.94
N PRO A 212 -15.27 -17.11 19.81
CA PRO A 212 -14.87 -16.95 21.20
C PRO A 212 -13.44 -16.44 21.32
N GLU A 213 -13.23 -15.42 22.16
CA GLU A 213 -11.90 -14.81 22.36
C GLU A 213 -10.78 -15.82 22.70
N PRO A 214 -11.01 -16.86 23.54
CA PRO A 214 -9.98 -17.87 23.78
C PRO A 214 -9.55 -18.63 22.53
N LEU A 215 -10.49 -18.90 21.60
CA LEU A 215 -10.21 -19.60 20.35
C LEU A 215 -9.37 -18.72 19.42
N TRP A 216 -9.69 -17.42 19.34
CA TRP A 216 -8.91 -16.45 18.59
C TRP A 216 -7.47 -16.36 19.13
N ASN A 217 -7.32 -16.09 20.43
CA ASN A 217 -6.04 -15.81 21.05
C ASN A 217 -5.11 -17.04 21.11
N ARG A 218 -5.67 -18.25 21.25
CA ARG A 218 -4.88 -19.49 21.39
C ARG A 218 -4.60 -20.20 20.07
N LEU A 219 -5.49 -20.12 19.07
CA LEU A 219 -5.34 -20.88 17.82
C LEU A 219 -5.23 -19.97 16.59
N VAL A 220 -6.23 -19.14 16.34
CA VAL A 220 -6.35 -18.40 15.06
C VAL A 220 -5.24 -17.37 14.91
N ARG A 221 -5.01 -16.53 15.93
CA ARG A 221 -3.99 -15.47 15.88
C ARG A 221 -2.57 -16.04 15.75
N PRO A 222 -2.10 -17.01 16.58
CA PRO A 222 -0.76 -17.56 16.41
C PRO A 222 -0.55 -18.27 15.07
N ALA A 223 -1.57 -19.00 14.56
CA ALA A 223 -1.49 -19.65 13.26
C ALA A 223 -1.43 -18.63 12.11
N GLY A 224 -2.31 -17.62 12.16
CA GLY A 224 -2.32 -16.51 11.21
C GLY A 224 -1.02 -15.74 11.21
N ALA A 225 -0.49 -15.39 12.38
CA ALA A 225 0.79 -14.68 12.52
C ALA A 225 1.94 -15.44 11.84
N ARG A 226 2.08 -16.73 12.14
CA ARG A 226 3.08 -17.60 11.50
C ARG A 226 2.91 -17.67 9.99
N PHE A 227 1.66 -17.76 9.51
CA PHE A 227 1.38 -17.77 8.08
C PHE A 227 1.80 -16.46 7.40
N TYR A 228 1.40 -15.30 7.92
CA TYR A 228 1.78 -13.99 7.35
C TYR A 228 3.29 -13.75 7.41
N GLN A 229 3.94 -14.14 8.51
CA GLN A 229 5.40 -14.06 8.66
C GLN A 229 6.11 -14.97 7.66
N PHE A 230 5.64 -16.21 7.49
CA PHE A 230 6.18 -17.16 6.52
C PHE A 230 6.06 -16.63 5.08
N VAL A 231 4.88 -16.15 4.68
CA VAL A 231 4.67 -15.53 3.37
C VAL A 231 5.57 -14.30 3.20
N THR A 232 5.74 -13.50 4.25
CA THR A 232 6.62 -12.32 4.21
C THR A 232 8.07 -12.69 3.95
N ILE A 233 8.62 -13.68 4.67
CA ILE A 233 10.00 -14.15 4.43
C ILE A 233 10.12 -14.73 3.01
N GLY A 234 9.15 -15.53 2.58
CA GLY A 234 9.11 -16.10 1.24
C GLY A 234 9.09 -15.06 0.13
N LEU A 235 8.45 -13.91 0.35
CA LEU A 235 8.46 -12.79 -0.58
C LEU A 235 9.77 -12.01 -0.57
N CYS A 236 10.57 -12.02 0.50
CA CYS A 236 11.80 -11.23 0.59
C CYS A 236 12.90 -11.73 -0.36
N ASP A 237 13.65 -10.80 -0.94
CA ASP A 237 14.90 -11.12 -1.64
C ASP A 237 15.94 -11.67 -0.64
N PRO A 238 16.92 -12.47 -1.11
CA PRO A 238 17.99 -12.99 -0.25
C PRO A 238 18.70 -11.91 0.58
N ALA A 239 18.94 -10.72 0.03
CA ALA A 239 19.57 -9.59 0.73
C ALA A 239 18.72 -9.09 1.91
N ILE A 240 17.40 -8.97 1.71
CA ILE A 240 16.46 -8.59 2.76
C ILE A 240 16.44 -9.65 3.87
N ARG A 241 16.43 -10.94 3.49
CA ARG A 241 16.48 -12.05 4.46
C ARG A 241 17.77 -12.01 5.29
N ARG A 242 18.93 -11.79 4.66
CA ARG A 242 20.21 -11.62 5.36
C ARG A 242 20.18 -10.44 6.34
N THR A 243 19.71 -9.28 5.87
CA THR A 243 19.63 -8.05 6.68
C THR A 243 18.74 -8.23 7.91
N MET A 244 17.60 -8.91 7.75
CA MET A 244 16.67 -9.20 8.85
C MET A 244 17.04 -10.46 9.65
N GLY A 245 18.08 -11.21 9.25
CA GLY A 245 18.47 -12.46 9.90
C GLY A 245 17.41 -13.56 9.79
N PHE A 246 16.66 -13.62 8.68
CA PHE A 246 15.69 -14.67 8.42
C PHE A 246 16.34 -15.89 7.78
N ASP A 247 16.08 -17.06 8.36
CA ASP A 247 16.40 -18.34 7.74
C ASP A 247 15.36 -18.70 6.66
N TRP A 248 15.82 -19.29 5.56
CA TRP A 248 14.96 -19.81 4.51
C TRP A 248 15.54 -21.08 3.91
N THR A 249 14.90 -22.21 4.19
CA THR A 249 15.35 -23.53 3.74
C THR A 249 14.69 -23.93 2.42
N GLU A 250 15.20 -24.98 1.77
CA GLU A 250 14.55 -25.59 0.61
C GLU A 250 13.14 -26.11 0.94
N ARG A 251 12.93 -26.58 2.17
CA ARG A 251 11.61 -27.00 2.65
C ARG A 251 10.64 -25.82 2.73
N ASP A 252 11.11 -24.67 3.19
CA ASP A 252 10.30 -23.44 3.23
C ASP A 252 9.95 -23.00 1.82
N GLN A 253 10.91 -23.02 0.90
CA GLN A 253 10.68 -22.71 -0.50
C GLN A 253 9.62 -23.63 -1.12
N PHE A 254 9.72 -24.95 -0.88
CA PHE A 254 8.74 -25.91 -1.36
C PHE A 254 7.33 -25.59 -0.88
N TRP A 255 7.14 -25.32 0.42
CA TRP A 255 5.82 -25.00 0.97
C TRP A 255 5.31 -23.65 0.50
N PHE A 256 6.19 -22.66 0.36
CA PHE A 256 5.85 -21.35 -0.17
C PHE A 256 5.28 -21.42 -1.58
N GLU A 257 5.89 -22.22 -2.46
CA GLU A 257 5.36 -22.43 -3.81
C GLU A 257 3.99 -23.13 -3.83
N ARG A 258 3.73 -24.02 -2.87
CA ARG A 258 2.40 -24.64 -2.71
C ARG A 258 1.36 -23.65 -2.24
N TRP A 259 1.70 -22.75 -1.31
CA TRP A 259 0.84 -21.64 -0.92
C TRP A 259 0.57 -20.69 -2.10
N CYS A 260 1.59 -20.35 -2.89
CA CYS A 260 1.44 -19.53 -4.09
C CYS A 260 0.50 -20.18 -5.12
N ALA A 261 0.67 -21.48 -5.37
CA ALA A 261 -0.21 -22.24 -6.26
C ALA A 261 -1.65 -22.29 -5.74
N LEU A 262 -1.84 -22.47 -4.43
CA LEU A 262 -3.16 -22.42 -3.80
C LEU A 262 -3.81 -21.04 -3.97
N PHE A 263 -3.09 -19.95 -3.70
CA PHE A 263 -3.62 -18.60 -3.91
C PHE A 263 -3.96 -18.33 -5.37
N THR A 264 -3.15 -18.81 -6.31
CA THR A 264 -3.46 -18.75 -7.74
C THR A 264 -4.76 -19.49 -8.08
N ALA A 265 -4.95 -20.71 -7.54
CA ALA A 265 -6.17 -21.48 -7.76
C ALA A 265 -7.40 -20.79 -7.14
N MET A 266 -7.30 -20.36 -5.88
CA MET A 266 -8.36 -19.63 -5.19
C MET A 266 -8.71 -18.32 -5.91
N ASN A 267 -7.71 -17.58 -6.40
CA ASN A 267 -7.92 -16.36 -7.17
C ASN A 267 -8.74 -16.64 -8.43
N ARG A 268 -8.43 -17.69 -9.19
CA ARG A 268 -9.19 -18.06 -10.41
C ARG A 268 -10.66 -18.39 -10.13
N LEU A 269 -10.95 -18.97 -8.96
CA LEU A 269 -12.28 -19.41 -8.58
C LEU A 269 -13.11 -18.32 -7.88
N THR A 270 -12.46 -17.27 -7.38
CA THR A 270 -13.14 -16.22 -6.62
C THR A 270 -13.81 -15.21 -7.53
N PRO A 271 -15.13 -15.01 -7.42
CA PRO A 271 -15.86 -13.99 -8.18
C PRO A 271 -15.31 -12.58 -7.95
N ASP A 272 -15.44 -11.73 -8.96
CA ASP A 272 -14.95 -10.34 -8.91
C ASP A 272 -15.56 -9.53 -7.77
N GLU A 273 -16.81 -9.79 -7.40
CA GLU A 273 -17.52 -9.11 -6.31
C GLU A 273 -16.88 -9.36 -4.94
N ILE A 274 -16.27 -10.54 -4.77
CA ILE A 274 -15.54 -10.92 -3.56
C ILE A 274 -14.07 -10.48 -3.67
N ARG A 275 -13.47 -10.65 -4.84
CA ARG A 275 -12.07 -10.28 -5.09
C ARG A 275 -11.83 -8.79 -4.84
N TYR A 276 -12.75 -7.93 -5.29
CA TYR A 276 -12.63 -6.47 -5.21
C TYR A 276 -13.59 -5.88 -4.18
N PHE A 277 -13.57 -6.41 -2.95
CA PHE A 277 -14.56 -6.08 -1.92
C PHE A 277 -14.34 -4.72 -1.24
N PHE A 278 -13.09 -4.20 -1.22
CA PHE A 278 -12.76 -2.98 -0.49
C PHE A 278 -13.61 -1.80 -1.03
N PRO A 279 -14.28 -0.99 -0.17
CA PRO A 279 -15.29 -0.04 -0.61
C PRO A 279 -14.83 0.90 -1.73
N ARG A 280 -13.64 1.50 -1.59
CA ARG A 280 -13.11 2.44 -2.58
C ARG A 280 -12.73 1.77 -3.92
N ILE A 281 -12.22 0.53 -3.87
CA ILE A 281 -11.95 -0.31 -5.06
C ILE A 281 -13.26 -0.61 -5.78
N ARG A 282 -14.27 -1.07 -5.03
CA ARG A 282 -15.58 -1.40 -5.57
C ARG A 282 -16.26 -0.19 -6.22
N ALA A 283 -16.20 0.98 -5.58
CA ALA A 283 -16.70 2.23 -6.13
C ALA A 283 -15.97 2.61 -7.43
N GLY A 284 -14.64 2.46 -7.49
CA GLY A 284 -13.85 2.66 -8.70
C GLY A 284 -14.30 1.76 -9.86
N ARG A 285 -14.42 0.45 -9.60
CA ARG A 285 -14.88 -0.52 -10.62
C ARG A 285 -16.32 -0.30 -11.07
N ARG A 286 -17.21 0.15 -10.18
CA ARG A 286 -18.60 0.49 -10.55
C ARG A 286 -18.65 1.77 -11.39
N ARG A 287 -17.84 2.77 -11.05
CA ARG A 287 -17.71 3.99 -11.85
C ARG A 287 -17.20 3.69 -13.26
N ALA A 288 -16.16 2.87 -13.39
CA ALA A 288 -15.61 2.46 -14.68
C ALA A 288 -16.62 1.73 -15.58
N ARG A 289 -17.59 1.02 -14.99
CA ARG A 289 -18.70 0.34 -15.69
C ARG A 289 -19.94 1.22 -15.91
N GLY A 290 -19.89 2.50 -15.55
CA GLY A 290 -21.05 3.41 -15.62
C GLY A 290 -22.13 3.17 -14.57
N ALA A 291 -21.91 2.25 -13.62
CA ALA A 291 -22.88 1.90 -12.56
C ALA A 291 -22.82 2.81 -11.33
N ARG A 292 -21.87 3.75 -11.27
CA ARG A 292 -21.75 4.77 -10.23
C ARG A 292 -21.35 6.12 -10.88
N PRO A 293 -22.06 7.23 -10.63
CA PRO A 293 -21.71 8.53 -11.18
C PRO A 293 -20.31 8.98 -10.76
N ALA A 294 -19.55 9.61 -11.68
CA ALA A 294 -18.24 10.16 -11.36
C ALA A 294 -18.31 11.34 -10.36
N THR A 295 -19.44 12.04 -10.30
CA THR A 295 -19.69 13.15 -9.37
C THR A 295 -19.82 12.71 -7.92
N LEU A 296 -20.25 11.47 -7.66
CA LEU A 296 -20.43 10.97 -6.30
C LEU A 296 -19.05 10.81 -5.62
N PRO A 297 -18.83 11.33 -4.40
CA PRO A 297 -17.53 11.23 -3.72
C PRO A 297 -17.12 9.77 -3.48
N PRO A 298 -15.81 9.49 -3.35
CA PRO A 298 -15.34 8.15 -3.06
C PRO A 298 -15.77 7.71 -1.65
N PRO A 299 -15.92 6.39 -1.42
CA PRO A 299 -15.99 5.85 -0.08
C PRO A 299 -14.81 6.27 0.78
N GLU A 300 -15.09 6.76 1.98
CA GLU A 300 -14.08 7.13 2.98
C GLU A 300 -14.09 6.14 4.15
N ALA A 301 -13.02 6.17 4.96
CA ALA A 301 -12.92 5.30 6.11
C ALA A 301 -14.09 5.52 7.09
N PRO A 302 -14.76 4.45 7.57
CA PRO A 302 -15.78 4.56 8.60
C PRO A 302 -15.18 5.05 9.92
N GLU A 303 -16.02 5.64 10.78
CA GLU A 303 -15.60 6.25 12.04
C GLU A 303 -14.82 5.31 12.97
N LEU A 304 -15.10 4.01 12.94
CA LEU A 304 -14.34 2.99 13.69
C LEU A 304 -12.83 3.00 13.39
N LEU A 305 -12.45 3.44 12.19
CA LEU A 305 -11.06 3.50 11.75
C LEU A 305 -10.41 4.88 11.97
N TRP A 306 -11.16 5.89 12.42
CA TRP A 306 -10.63 7.24 12.61
C TRP A 306 -9.60 7.29 13.74
N PRO A 307 -8.69 8.28 13.76
CA PRO A 307 -7.83 8.52 14.91
C PRO A 307 -8.65 8.78 16.17
N ALA A 308 -8.01 8.58 17.31
CA ALA A 308 -8.53 9.04 18.59
C ALA A 308 -8.95 10.53 18.52
N PRO A 309 -10.02 10.94 19.23
CA PRO A 309 -10.61 12.28 19.08
C PRO A 309 -9.61 13.45 19.16
N GLN A 310 -8.62 13.37 20.05
CA GLN A 310 -7.60 14.40 20.23
C GLN A 310 -6.62 14.54 19.05
N ASP A 311 -6.51 13.51 18.21
CA ASP A 311 -5.56 13.45 17.09
C ASP A 311 -6.24 13.67 15.72
N ARG A 312 -7.56 13.92 15.70
CA ARG A 312 -8.33 14.07 14.44
C ARG A 312 -7.98 15.34 13.64
N ASP A 313 -7.51 16.38 14.33
CA ASP A 313 -7.09 17.64 13.71
C ASP A 313 -5.58 17.66 13.37
N ASP A 314 -4.82 16.60 13.69
CA ASP A 314 -3.42 16.51 13.29
C ASP A 314 -3.34 16.30 11.76
N PRO A 315 -2.72 17.22 11.00
CA PRO A 315 -2.64 17.12 9.55
C PRO A 315 -1.86 15.90 9.06
N LYS A 316 -1.15 15.18 9.93
CA LYS A 316 -0.45 13.93 9.59
C LYS A 316 -1.39 12.74 9.44
N HIS A 317 -2.63 12.86 9.88
CA HIS A 317 -3.59 11.78 9.86
C HIS A 317 -4.66 12.02 8.81
N TYR A 318 -4.86 11.02 7.94
CA TYR A 318 -6.07 10.96 7.13
C TYR A 318 -7.27 10.78 8.08
N CYS A 319 -8.12 11.80 8.18
CA CYS A 319 -9.35 11.77 8.96
C CYS A 319 -10.50 12.42 8.18
N PRO A 320 -11.45 11.64 7.63
CA PRO A 320 -12.50 12.15 6.76
C PRO A 320 -13.70 12.71 7.54
N VAL A 321 -13.45 13.53 8.57
CA VAL A 321 -14.51 14.14 9.42
C VAL A 321 -15.43 15.03 8.59
N HIS A 322 -14.87 15.75 7.62
CA HIS A 322 -15.61 16.66 6.75
C HIS A 322 -16.13 16.00 5.46
N ALA A 323 -15.93 14.70 5.29
CA ALA A 323 -16.38 14.01 4.09
C ALA A 323 -17.91 13.84 4.08
N ASP A 324 -18.50 13.87 2.89
CA ASP A 324 -19.91 13.55 2.71
C ASP A 324 -20.13 12.04 2.79
N HIS A 325 -20.52 11.58 3.97
CA HIS A 325 -20.92 10.19 4.23
C HIS A 325 -22.33 9.86 3.73
N GLY A 326 -23.03 10.82 3.11
CA GLY A 326 -24.38 10.69 2.60
C GLY A 326 -25.46 11.11 3.61
N SER A 327 -26.45 11.85 3.13
CA SER A 327 -27.59 12.33 3.94
C SER A 327 -28.72 11.30 4.11
N THR A 328 -28.85 10.35 3.18
CA THR A 328 -29.90 9.31 3.19
C THR A 328 -29.35 7.92 3.54
N PRO A 329 -30.19 6.97 4.01
CA PRO A 329 -29.76 5.59 4.26
C PRO A 329 -29.11 4.92 3.03
N VAL A 330 -29.65 5.18 1.82
CA VAL A 330 -29.11 4.62 0.57
C VAL A 330 -27.74 5.21 0.25
N THR A 331 -27.56 6.53 0.39
CA THR A 331 -26.25 7.17 0.14
C THR A 331 -25.23 6.76 1.19
N ARG A 332 -25.61 6.62 2.46
CA ARG A 332 -24.74 6.08 3.52
C ARG A 332 -24.31 4.65 3.24
N PHE A 333 -25.24 3.80 2.83
CA PHE A 333 -24.90 2.45 2.39
C PHE A 333 -23.89 2.48 1.24
N ARG A 334 -24.12 3.30 0.21
CA ARG A 334 -23.19 3.44 -0.92
C ARG A 334 -21.81 3.97 -0.53
N GLN A 335 -21.71 4.83 0.49
CA GLN A 335 -20.41 5.29 0.99
C GLN A 335 -19.70 4.25 1.85
N LEU A 336 -20.43 3.53 2.71
CA LEU A 336 -19.84 2.47 3.52
C LEU A 336 -19.36 1.29 2.66
N THR A 337 -20.06 1.01 1.56
CA THR A 337 -19.91 -0.22 0.80
C THR A 337 -19.26 0.01 -0.56
N GLY A 338 -19.32 1.20 -1.14
CA GLY A 338 -18.86 1.45 -2.50
C GLY A 338 -19.84 1.06 -3.60
N PHE A 339 -21.10 0.77 -3.26
CA PHE A 339 -22.18 0.51 -4.23
C PHE A 339 -22.62 1.74 -5.03
#